data_AF-E5DU04-F1
#
_entry.id   AF-E5DU04-F1
#
_cell.length_a   1.000
_cell.length_b   1.000
_cell.length_c   1.000
_cell.angle_alpha   90.00
_cell.angle_beta   90.00
_cell.angle_gamma   90.00
#
_symmetry.space_group_name_H-M   'P 1'
#
loop_
_entity.id
_entity.type
_entity.pdbx_description
1 polymer ?
#
loop_
_entity_poly.entity_id
_entity_poly.type
_entity_poly.pdbx_seq_one_letter_code
_entity_poly.pdbx_strand_id
1 'polypeptide(L)' 'VHLLFLHETGSNNPSGITSDSDKIPFHPYYTTKDILGLLMLILTLML' A
#
# COMPACT_ATOMS: atom_id res chain seq x y z
N VAL A 1 -14.76 -4.38 -7.51
CA VAL A 1 -15.45 -3.07 -7.40
C VAL A 1 -14.71 -2.13 -6.46
N HIS A 2 -14.45 -2.49 -5.20
CA HIS A 2 -13.73 -1.61 -4.26
C HIS A 2 -12.36 -1.13 -4.79
N LEU A 3 -11.47 -2.05 -5.17
CA LEU A 3 -10.14 -1.68 -5.69
C LEU A 3 -10.20 -0.93 -7.02
N LEU A 4 -11.25 -1.13 -7.84
CA LEU A 4 -11.41 -0.38 -9.08
C LEU A 4 -11.64 1.11 -8.79
N PHE A 5 -12.56 1.42 -7.87
CA PHE A 5 -12.78 2.82 -7.47
C PHE A 5 -11.56 3.42 -6.75
N LEU A 6 -10.86 2.63 -5.93
CA LEU A 6 -9.61 3.08 -5.33
C LEU A 6 -8.53 3.37 -6.38
N HIS A 7 -8.46 2.60 -7.46
CA HIS A 7 -7.50 2.83 -8.55
C HIS A 7 -7.80 4.12 -9.32
N GLU A 8 -9.08 4.48 -9.50
CA GLU A 8 -9.46 5.73 -10.15
C GLU A 8 -9.02 6.98 -9.35
N THR A 9 -9.14 6.95 -8.02
CA THR A 9 -8.77 8.10 -7.16
C THR A 9 -7.35 8.04 -6.60
N GLY A 10 -6.76 6.85 -6.53
CA GLY A 10 -5.55 6.56 -5.76
C GLY A 10 -5.79 6.51 -4.24
N SER A 11 -4.75 6.07 -3.52
CA SER A 11 -4.74 6.04 -2.05
C SER A 11 -4.54 7.43 -1.46
N ASN A 12 -5.20 7.70 -0.33
CA ASN A 12 -4.91 8.87 0.50
C ASN A 12 -3.60 8.67 1.29
N ASN A 13 -3.08 9.75 1.88
CA ASN A 13 -1.87 9.74 2.71
C ASN A 13 -2.17 10.23 4.14
N PRO A 14 -1.26 10.01 5.11
CA PRO A 14 -1.50 10.36 6.52
C PRO A 14 -1.78 11.85 6.78
N SER A 15 -1.25 12.74 5.96
CA SER A 15 -1.49 14.19 6.07
C SER A 15 -2.81 14.62 5.44
N GLY A 16 -3.48 13.77 4.67
CA GLY A 16 -4.78 14.06 4.06
C GLY A 16 -4.76 15.14 2.99
N ILE A 17 -3.57 15.52 2.50
CA ILE A 17 -3.38 16.51 1.43
C ILE A 17 -3.18 15.81 0.09
N THR A 18 -3.24 16.54 -1.03
CA THR A 18 -2.97 15.96 -2.36
C THR A 18 -1.52 15.49 -2.47
N SER A 19 -1.31 14.23 -2.88
CA SER A 19 0.03 13.63 -3.03
C SER A 19 0.52 13.51 -4.48
N ASP A 20 -0.15 14.17 -5.44
CA ASP A 20 0.14 14.00 -6.86
C ASP A 20 1.59 14.38 -7.26
N SER A 21 2.20 15.35 -6.56
CA SER A 21 3.58 15.76 -6.81
C SER A 21 4.63 14.73 -6.35
N ASP A 22 4.27 13.88 -5.38
CA ASP A 22 5.22 13.05 -4.62
C ASP A 22 4.93 11.55 -4.80
N LYS A 23 4.23 11.18 -5.88
CA LYS A 23 3.91 9.79 -6.20
C LYS A 23 5.17 9.00 -6.57
N ILE A 24 5.36 7.87 -5.90
CA ILE A 24 6.35 6.84 -6.26
C ILE A 24 5.65 5.61 -6.85
N PRO A 25 6.31 4.82 -7.73
CA PRO A 25 5.70 3.64 -8.31
C PRO A 25 5.42 2.55 -7.25
N PHE A 26 4.41 1.72 -7.51
CA PHE A 26 4.03 0.65 -6.58
C PHE A 26 5.16 -0.38 -6.40
N HIS A 27 5.76 -0.82 -7.50
CA HIS A 27 6.97 -1.64 -7.50
C HIS A 27 8.21 -0.75 -7.67
N PRO A 28 9.30 -0.95 -6.90
CA PRO A 28 9.53 -2.03 -5.93
C PRO A 28 9.04 -1.71 -4.50
N TYR A 29 8.63 -0.47 -4.24
CA TYR A 29 8.52 0.08 -2.89
C TYR A 29 7.42 -0.56 -2.05
N TYR A 30 6.16 -0.47 -2.49
CA TYR A 30 5.03 -1.03 -1.75
C TYR A 30 4.98 -2.56 -1.86
N THR A 31 5.42 -3.13 -2.99
CA THR A 31 5.53 -4.60 -3.13
C THR A 31 6.44 -5.20 -2.05
N THR A 32 7.62 -4.62 -1.81
CA THR A 32 8.54 -5.12 -0.78
C THR A 32 7.97 -4.93 0.63
N LYS A 33 7.33 -3.77 0.89
CA LYS A 33 6.67 -3.47 2.16
C LYS A 33 5.55 -4.48 2.47
N ASP A 34 4.73 -4.81 1.49
CA ASP A 34 3.60 -5.73 1.65
C ASP A 34 4.07 -7.16 1.88
N ILE A 35 5.14 -7.61 1.20
CA ILE A 35 5.76 -8.92 1.45
C ILE A 35 6.27 -9.01 2.89
N LEU A 36 6.95 -7.97 3.39
CA LEU A 36 7.38 -7.95 4.79
C LEU A 36 6.18 -8.05 5.75
N GLY A 37 5.11 -7.31 5.48
CA GLY A 37 3.87 -7.38 6.26
C GLY A 37 3.25 -8.78 6.24
N LEU A 38 3.22 -9.43 5.08
CA LEU A 38 2.73 -10.80 4.93
C LEU A 38 3.58 -11.81 5.71
N LEU A 39 4.91 -11.68 5.69
CA LEU A 39 5.81 -12.54 6.48
C LEU A 39 5.55 -12.40 7.98
N MET A 40 5.35 -11.17 8.47
CA MET A 40 5.02 -10.91 9.88
C MET A 40 3.65 -11.49 10.27
N LEU A 41 2.67 -11.40 9.37
CA LEU A 41 1.36 -12.02 9.57
C LEU A 41 1.48 -13.54 9.67
N ILE A 42 2.19 -14.18 8.73
CA ILE A 42 2.41 -15.63 8.73
C ILE A 42 3.14 -16.06 10.01
N LEU A 43 4.19 -15.34 10.42
CA LEU A 43 4.92 -15.61 11.66
C LEU A 43 3.99 -15.56 12.88
N THR A 44 3.12 -14.56 12.96
CA THR A 44 2.17 -14.38 14.06
C THR A 44 1.10 -15.49 14.09
N LEU A 45 0.69 -16.00 12.94
CA LEU A 45 -0.28 -17.11 12.84
C LEU A 45 0.33 -18.49 13.13
N MET A 46 1.65 -18.61 12.97
CA MET A 46 2.38 -19.85 13.26
C MET A 46 2.82 -19.99 14.72
N LEU A 47 2.87 -18.87 15.46
CA LEU A 47 3.16 -18.79 16.89
C LEU A 47 1.89 -18.97 17.73
#